data_AF-A0A9Q9F1W9-F1
#
_entry.id   AF-A0A9Q9F1W9-F1
#
_cell.length_a   1.000
_cell.length_b   1.000
_cell.length_c   1.000
_cell.angle_alpha   90.00
_cell.angle_beta   90.00
_cell.angle_gamma   90.00
#
_symmetry.space_group_name_H-M   'P 1'
#
loop_
_entity.id
_entity.type
_entity.pdbx_description
1 polymer ?
#
loop_
_entity_poly.entity_id
_entity_poly.type
_entity_poly.pdbx_seq_one_letter_code
_entity_poly.pdbx_strand_id
1 'polypeptide(L)'
;MIHQFDGYNTLTEIRNNYKKIEYVANSLADNATEYRKFYNTIKLDFSISKEVIHKAEYSLLIECYTFAERLLKNTIYHCLEYNNSDNKYINRFLEKKIPPGNFSPQVTFKKFEEELCSYEKDFKFILNKNHPFVKVYDEMIKARHQYAHRNYYNQSYQEYSESIEILEYILWECEMFINDLRLRDNLVKDFTVIISNCKAIKRNKIEASRIKNLKIDEFNLADLKKSAKNLKNLKHKHFHDLNIFKDFNSFLDELIIIDFRKETLKDFKIKLRKIDDYFR
;
A
#
# COMPACT_ATOMS: atom_id res chain seq x y z
N MET A 1 -12.05 19.20 -15.86
CA MET A 1 -10.61 18.98 -16.01
C MET A 1 -10.25 17.77 -15.16
N ILE A 2 -9.96 16.63 -15.77
CA ILE A 2 -9.76 15.33 -15.09
C ILE A 2 -8.29 15.16 -14.60
N HIS A 3 -7.54 16.27 -14.51
CA HIS A 3 -6.12 16.31 -14.17
C HIS A 3 -5.82 17.09 -12.88
N GLN A 4 -6.79 17.24 -11.97
CA GLN A 4 -6.64 18.04 -10.73
C GLN A 4 -6.63 17.19 -9.45
N PHE A 5 -6.48 15.87 -9.56
CA PHE A 5 -6.33 15.04 -8.37
C PHE A 5 -4.88 15.03 -7.92
N ASP A 6 -4.58 15.86 -6.91
CA ASP A 6 -3.32 15.82 -6.22
C ASP A 6 -3.33 14.71 -5.17
N GLY A 7 -2.88 13.51 -5.57
CA GLY A 7 -2.83 12.34 -4.72
C GLY A 7 -1.93 12.54 -3.49
N TYR A 8 -0.78 13.18 -3.65
CA TYR A 8 0.19 13.35 -2.57
C TYR A 8 -0.31 14.31 -1.48
N ASN A 9 -0.90 15.45 -1.87
CA ASN A 9 -1.47 16.40 -0.91
C ASN A 9 -2.69 15.80 -0.20
N THR A 10 -3.60 15.18 -0.94
CA THR A 10 -4.80 14.54 -0.35
C THR A 10 -4.40 13.46 0.67
N LEU A 11 -3.41 12.63 0.35
CA LEU A 11 -2.95 11.58 1.25
C LEU A 11 -2.23 12.13 2.50
N THR A 12 -1.52 13.26 2.34
CA THR A 12 -0.91 13.99 3.46
C THR A 12 -1.98 14.54 4.41
N GLU A 13 -3.08 15.07 3.88
CA GLU A 13 -4.23 15.50 4.67
C GLU A 13 -4.87 14.33 5.44
N ILE A 14 -5.09 13.20 4.77
CA ILE A 14 -5.61 11.97 5.39
C ILE A 14 -4.72 11.51 6.55
N ARG A 15 -3.40 11.42 6.33
CA ARG A 15 -2.43 11.08 7.39
C ARG A 15 -2.50 12.05 8.57
N ASN A 16 -2.60 13.35 8.28
CA ASN A 16 -2.68 14.37 9.33
C ASN A 16 -3.98 14.26 10.13
N ASN A 17 -5.10 13.95 9.47
CA ASN A 17 -6.39 13.72 10.11
C ASN A 17 -6.35 12.47 10.99
N TYR A 18 -5.80 11.36 10.49
CA TYR A 18 -5.54 10.15 11.28
C TYR A 18 -4.75 10.46 12.56
N LYS A 19 -3.61 11.15 12.45
CA LYS A 19 -2.77 11.52 13.61
C LYS A 19 -3.50 12.39 14.64
N LYS A 20 -4.35 13.32 14.18
CA LYS A 20 -5.17 14.15 15.08
C LYS A 20 -6.18 13.29 15.85
N ILE A 21 -6.86 12.36 15.17
CA ILE A 21 -7.82 11.44 15.79
C ILE A 21 -7.11 10.56 16.83
N GLU A 22 -5.99 9.93 16.45
CA GLU A 22 -5.17 9.11 17.34
C GLU A 22 -4.72 9.88 18.58
N TYR A 23 -4.19 11.11 18.40
CA TYR A 23 -3.74 11.94 19.50
C TYR A 23 -4.87 12.28 20.48
N VAL A 24 -6.03 12.69 19.96
CA VAL A 24 -7.19 13.03 20.78
C VAL A 24 -7.73 11.80 21.51
N ALA A 25 -7.83 10.65 20.83
CA ALA A 25 -8.29 9.40 21.42
C ALA A 25 -7.37 8.93 22.56
N ASN A 26 -6.06 8.93 22.33
CA ASN A 26 -5.07 8.55 23.35
C ASN A 26 -5.09 9.55 24.53
N SER A 27 -5.13 10.86 24.25
CA SER A 27 -5.21 11.89 25.30
C SER A 27 -6.44 11.72 26.19
N LEU A 28 -7.60 11.40 25.62
CA LEU A 28 -8.85 11.14 26.35
C LEU A 28 -8.77 9.89 27.22
N ALA A 29 -8.06 8.86 26.76
CA ALA A 29 -7.83 7.65 27.55
C ALA A 29 -6.88 7.92 28.73
N ASP A 30 -5.77 8.62 28.48
CA ASP A 30 -4.71 8.86 29.47
C ASP A 30 -5.12 9.89 30.54
N ASN A 31 -5.94 10.88 30.19
CA ASN A 31 -6.31 12.00 31.06
C ASN A 31 -7.82 12.03 31.35
N ALA A 32 -8.44 10.85 31.49
CA ALA A 32 -9.88 10.70 31.60
C ALA A 32 -10.51 11.52 32.75
N THR A 33 -9.78 11.72 33.85
CA THR A 33 -10.27 12.48 35.02
C THR A 33 -10.39 13.97 34.69
N GLU A 34 -9.38 14.54 34.05
CA GLU A 34 -9.31 15.93 33.63
C GLU A 34 -10.40 16.24 32.61
N TYR A 35 -10.55 15.38 31.59
CA TYR A 35 -11.60 15.53 30.61
C TYR A 35 -13.00 15.41 31.22
N ARG A 36 -13.25 14.45 32.12
CA ARG A 36 -14.56 14.37 32.82
C ARG A 36 -14.88 15.64 33.59
N LYS A 37 -13.90 16.25 34.27
CA LYS A 37 -14.07 17.54 34.96
C LYS A 37 -14.42 18.65 33.97
N PHE A 38 -13.72 18.72 32.83
CA PHE A 38 -14.02 19.68 31.76
C PHE A 38 -15.44 19.52 31.22
N TYR A 39 -15.84 18.30 30.82
CA TYR A 39 -17.17 18.01 30.29
C TYR A 39 -18.28 18.37 31.31
N ASN A 40 -18.09 18.03 32.59
CA ASN A 40 -19.01 18.44 33.66
C ASN A 40 -19.12 19.97 33.79
N THR A 41 -18.00 20.69 33.66
CA THR A 41 -17.96 22.16 33.75
C THR A 41 -18.80 22.82 32.65
N ILE A 42 -18.76 22.26 31.43
CA ILE A 42 -19.56 22.73 30.29
C ILE A 42 -20.95 22.08 30.21
N LYS A 43 -21.38 21.34 31.26
CA LYS A 43 -22.67 20.66 31.36
C LYS A 43 -22.94 19.64 30.24
N LEU A 44 -21.90 18.94 29.81
CA LEU A 44 -21.98 17.84 28.84
C LEU A 44 -21.57 16.52 29.50
N ASP A 45 -22.17 15.42 29.05
CA ASP A 45 -21.76 14.08 29.48
C ASP A 45 -20.44 13.67 28.81
N PHE A 46 -19.55 13.04 29.56
CA PHE A 46 -18.25 12.60 29.03
C PHE A 46 -18.38 11.60 27.87
N SER A 47 -19.48 10.84 27.77
CA SER A 47 -19.74 9.94 26.64
C SER A 47 -19.78 10.65 25.28
N ILE A 48 -20.11 11.96 25.25
CA ILE A 48 -20.07 12.77 24.03
C ILE A 48 -18.66 12.77 23.41
N SER A 49 -17.60 12.70 24.21
CA SER A 49 -16.23 12.62 23.70
C SER A 49 -16.01 11.40 22.80
N LYS A 50 -16.61 10.25 23.15
CA LYS A 50 -16.55 9.03 22.35
C LYS A 50 -17.33 9.18 21.05
N GLU A 51 -18.51 9.81 21.10
CA GLU A 51 -19.30 10.08 19.89
C GLU A 51 -18.56 11.00 18.91
N VAL A 52 -17.86 12.01 19.43
CA VAL A 52 -17.05 12.94 18.61
C VAL A 52 -15.90 12.19 17.95
N ILE A 53 -15.18 11.32 18.68
CA ILE A 53 -14.13 10.48 18.10
C ILE A 53 -14.72 9.58 17.00
N HIS A 54 -15.80 8.87 17.28
CA HIS A 54 -16.42 7.99 16.28
C HIS A 54 -16.85 8.75 15.01
N LYS A 55 -17.38 9.97 15.15
CA LYS A 55 -17.68 10.82 13.98
C LYS A 55 -16.44 11.19 13.19
N ALA A 56 -15.31 11.44 13.86
CA ALA A 56 -14.05 11.72 13.20
C ALA A 56 -13.50 10.47 12.48
N GLU A 57 -13.60 9.29 13.08
CA GLU A 57 -13.27 8.01 12.44
C GLU A 57 -14.11 7.79 11.17
N TYR A 58 -15.40 8.12 11.20
CA TYR A 58 -16.25 8.04 10.00
C TYR A 58 -15.81 9.00 8.89
N SER A 59 -15.42 10.22 9.25
CA SER A 59 -14.86 11.16 8.27
C SER A 59 -13.63 10.54 7.61
N LEU A 60 -12.73 9.95 8.41
CA LEU A 60 -11.52 9.32 7.90
C LEU A 60 -11.83 8.12 6.98
N LEU A 61 -12.82 7.29 7.30
CA LEU A 61 -13.31 6.21 6.42
C LEU A 61 -13.71 6.73 5.05
N ILE A 62 -14.51 7.80 5.03
CA ILE A 62 -15.01 8.41 3.81
C ILE A 62 -13.85 9.02 3.02
N GLU A 63 -12.92 9.70 3.69
CA GLU A 63 -11.73 10.29 3.08
C GLU A 63 -10.86 9.22 2.41
N CYS A 64 -10.51 8.14 3.12
CA CYS A 64 -9.70 7.05 2.58
C CYS A 64 -10.37 6.33 1.39
N TYR A 65 -11.67 6.03 1.49
CA TYR A 65 -12.41 5.41 0.40
C TYR A 65 -12.50 6.33 -0.83
N THR A 66 -12.84 7.60 -0.60
CA THR A 66 -12.97 8.60 -1.68
C THR A 66 -11.63 8.83 -2.37
N PHE A 67 -10.54 8.83 -1.61
CA PHE A 67 -9.19 8.88 -2.16
C PHE A 67 -8.92 7.70 -3.10
N ALA A 68 -9.19 6.46 -2.67
CA ALA A 68 -9.00 5.27 -3.50
C ALA A 68 -9.83 5.33 -4.80
N GLU A 69 -11.10 5.73 -4.70
CA GLU A 69 -12.00 5.85 -5.86
C GLU A 69 -11.50 6.89 -6.84
N ARG A 70 -11.13 8.07 -6.33
CA ARG A 70 -10.57 9.15 -7.16
C ARG A 70 -9.26 8.72 -7.79
N LEU A 71 -8.37 8.06 -7.05
CA LEU A 71 -7.10 7.59 -7.57
C LEU A 71 -7.30 6.66 -8.77
N LEU A 72 -8.05 5.57 -8.61
CA LEU A 72 -8.29 4.62 -9.71
C LEU A 72 -8.95 5.28 -10.91
N LYS A 73 -9.96 6.12 -10.65
CA LYS A 73 -10.68 6.85 -11.69
C LYS A 73 -9.77 7.78 -12.48
N ASN A 74 -8.91 8.54 -11.82
CA ASN A 74 -7.96 9.42 -12.51
C ASN A 74 -6.92 8.61 -13.28
N THR A 75 -6.44 7.48 -12.74
CA THR A 75 -5.55 6.58 -13.47
C THR A 75 -6.18 6.05 -14.76
N ILE A 76 -7.41 5.52 -14.68
CA ILE A 76 -8.17 5.06 -15.85
C ILE A 76 -8.31 6.17 -16.90
N TYR A 77 -8.71 7.36 -16.46
CA TYR A 77 -8.88 8.49 -17.37
C TYR A 77 -7.58 8.97 -18.00
N HIS A 78 -6.46 8.88 -17.28
CA HIS A 78 -5.14 9.12 -17.85
C HIS A 78 -4.79 8.10 -18.92
N CYS A 79 -4.97 6.80 -18.64
CA CYS A 79 -4.69 5.72 -19.61
C CYS A 79 -5.54 5.82 -20.88
N LEU A 80 -6.78 6.29 -20.74
CA LEU A 80 -7.72 6.43 -21.86
C LEU A 80 -7.64 7.78 -22.58
N GLU A 81 -6.72 8.66 -22.18
CA GLU A 81 -6.61 10.04 -22.68
C GLU A 81 -7.99 10.73 -22.71
N TYR A 82 -8.74 10.57 -21.63
CA TYR A 82 -10.15 10.95 -21.59
C TYR A 82 -10.34 12.43 -21.93
N ASN A 83 -11.20 12.70 -22.93
CA ASN A 83 -11.45 14.03 -23.49
C ASN A 83 -10.23 14.74 -24.10
N ASN A 84 -9.12 14.03 -24.31
CA ASN A 84 -7.92 14.52 -24.97
C ASN A 84 -7.65 13.81 -26.32
N SER A 85 -8.50 12.87 -26.74
CA SER A 85 -8.38 12.26 -28.07
C SER A 85 -8.82 13.21 -29.18
N ASP A 86 -8.07 13.26 -30.28
CA ASP A 86 -8.46 13.96 -31.51
C ASP A 86 -9.74 13.39 -32.13
N ASN A 87 -10.10 12.14 -31.79
CA ASN A 87 -11.29 11.49 -32.29
C ASN A 87 -12.51 11.79 -31.40
N LYS A 88 -13.36 12.70 -31.87
CA LYS A 88 -14.62 13.08 -31.19
C LYS A 88 -15.55 11.89 -30.87
N TYR A 89 -15.51 10.81 -31.64
CA TYR A 89 -16.35 9.63 -31.40
C TYR A 89 -15.83 8.80 -30.22
N ILE A 90 -14.51 8.73 -30.03
CA ILE A 90 -13.89 8.11 -28.85
C ILE A 90 -14.29 8.89 -27.60
N ASN A 91 -14.16 10.22 -27.60
CA ASN A 91 -14.55 11.05 -26.47
C ASN A 91 -16.04 10.85 -26.11
N ARG A 92 -16.95 10.90 -27.09
CA ARG A 92 -18.38 10.61 -26.86
C ARG A 92 -18.65 9.20 -26.33
N PHE A 93 -17.90 8.21 -26.80
CA PHE A 93 -18.02 6.85 -26.31
C PHE A 93 -17.59 6.75 -24.84
N LEU A 94 -16.46 7.34 -24.49
CA LEU A 94 -15.95 7.39 -23.11
C LEU A 94 -16.89 8.18 -22.19
N GLU A 95 -17.40 9.33 -22.61
CA GLU A 95 -18.43 10.10 -21.89
C GLU A 95 -19.68 9.27 -21.57
N LYS A 96 -20.12 8.44 -22.52
CA LYS A 96 -21.27 7.55 -22.30
C LYS A 96 -20.94 6.37 -21.39
N LYS A 97 -19.72 5.82 -21.47
CA LYS A 97 -19.33 4.57 -20.77
C LYS A 97 -18.85 4.81 -19.36
N ILE A 98 -18.05 5.84 -19.14
CA ILE A 98 -17.41 6.17 -17.87
C ILE A 98 -17.58 7.66 -17.54
N PRO A 99 -18.83 8.15 -17.41
CA PRO A 99 -19.12 9.56 -17.15
C PRO A 99 -18.50 10.02 -15.81
N PRO A 100 -17.80 11.17 -15.77
CA PRO A 100 -17.11 11.64 -14.57
C PRO A 100 -18.03 11.87 -13.36
N GLY A 101 -19.31 12.14 -13.56
CA GLY A 101 -20.26 12.32 -12.45
C GLY A 101 -20.65 11.01 -11.75
N ASN A 102 -20.73 9.90 -12.48
CA ASN A 102 -21.40 8.67 -11.99
C ASN A 102 -20.51 7.42 -12.02
N PHE A 103 -19.34 7.49 -12.65
CA PHE A 103 -18.40 6.39 -12.66
C PHE A 103 -17.75 6.21 -11.29
N SER A 104 -17.99 5.08 -10.65
CA SER A 104 -17.46 4.68 -9.34
C SER A 104 -16.84 3.28 -9.48
N PRO A 105 -15.52 3.19 -9.73
CA PRO A 105 -14.84 1.90 -9.88
C PRO A 105 -14.78 1.14 -8.54
N GLN A 106 -14.68 -0.18 -8.60
CA GLN A 106 -14.42 -0.98 -7.41
C GLN A 106 -12.96 -0.85 -7.00
N VAL A 107 -12.72 -0.53 -5.75
CA VAL A 107 -11.41 -0.13 -5.23
C VAL A 107 -10.81 -1.13 -4.24
N THR A 108 -11.25 -2.39 -4.23
CA THR A 108 -10.51 -3.40 -3.47
C THR A 108 -9.13 -3.61 -4.10
N PHE A 109 -8.16 -4.09 -3.33
CA PHE A 109 -6.77 -4.25 -3.79
C PHE A 109 -6.70 -5.11 -5.06
N LYS A 110 -7.47 -6.20 -5.10
CA LYS A 110 -7.58 -7.07 -6.28
C LYS A 110 -8.18 -6.35 -7.48
N LYS A 111 -9.17 -5.49 -7.28
CA LYS A 111 -9.86 -4.78 -8.36
C LYS A 111 -8.99 -3.70 -8.99
N PHE A 112 -8.18 -3.01 -8.18
CA PHE A 112 -7.10 -2.17 -8.68
C PHE A 112 -6.15 -2.93 -9.60
N GLU A 113 -5.63 -4.08 -9.17
CA GLU A 113 -4.72 -4.90 -9.97
C GLU A 113 -5.38 -5.39 -11.27
N GLU A 114 -6.63 -5.87 -11.21
CA GLU A 114 -7.39 -6.31 -12.39
C GLU A 114 -7.62 -5.19 -13.40
N GLU A 115 -7.94 -3.98 -12.93
CA GLU A 115 -8.18 -2.82 -13.80
C GLU A 115 -6.89 -2.39 -14.50
N LEU A 116 -5.78 -2.25 -13.78
CA LEU A 116 -4.47 -1.91 -14.39
C LEU A 116 -3.99 -2.99 -15.37
N CYS A 117 -4.23 -4.26 -15.03
CA CYS A 117 -3.93 -5.41 -15.89
C CYS A 117 -4.73 -5.39 -17.21
N SER A 118 -5.91 -4.74 -17.24
CA SER A 118 -6.69 -4.58 -18.47
C SER A 118 -6.03 -3.65 -19.50
N TYR A 119 -5.14 -2.76 -19.04
CA TYR A 119 -4.37 -1.84 -19.89
C TYR A 119 -2.95 -2.36 -20.15
N GLU A 120 -2.36 -3.10 -19.21
CA GLU A 120 -1.03 -3.73 -19.33
C GLU A 120 -1.09 -5.19 -18.88
N LYS A 121 -1.05 -6.13 -19.83
CA LYS A 121 -1.43 -7.53 -19.64
C LYS A 121 -0.65 -8.28 -18.56
N ASP A 122 0.60 -7.88 -18.33
CA ASP A 122 1.48 -8.53 -17.35
C ASP A 122 1.57 -7.76 -16.02
N PHE A 123 0.76 -6.71 -15.85
CA PHE A 123 0.73 -5.92 -14.62
C PHE A 123 0.27 -6.76 -13.43
N LYS A 124 1.09 -6.74 -12.38
CA LYS A 124 0.81 -7.28 -11.05
C LYS A 124 1.50 -6.44 -10.01
N PHE A 125 0.82 -6.17 -8.90
CA PHE A 125 1.43 -5.52 -7.75
C PHE A 125 2.60 -6.31 -7.19
N ILE A 126 3.63 -5.59 -6.76
CA ILE A 126 4.79 -6.14 -6.05
C ILE A 126 4.35 -6.73 -4.72
N LEU A 127 3.39 -6.08 -4.04
CA LEU A 127 2.82 -6.59 -2.79
C LEU A 127 1.94 -7.81 -3.03
N ASN A 128 2.00 -8.73 -2.08
CA ASN A 128 1.13 -9.90 -2.07
C ASN A 128 -0.29 -9.52 -1.61
N LYS A 129 -1.30 -10.04 -2.32
CA LYS A 129 -2.72 -9.93 -1.91
C LYS A 129 -3.01 -10.48 -0.50
N ASN A 130 -2.14 -11.36 0.00
CA ASN A 130 -2.25 -11.95 1.33
C ASN A 130 -1.52 -11.12 2.41
N HIS A 131 -0.92 -9.97 2.05
CA HIS A 131 -0.30 -9.09 3.02
C HIS A 131 -1.33 -8.68 4.09
N PRO A 132 -0.98 -8.69 5.40
CA PRO A 132 -1.92 -8.35 6.47
C PRO A 132 -2.62 -7.01 6.25
N PHE A 133 -1.87 -5.99 5.82
CA PHE A 133 -2.42 -4.65 5.60
C PHE A 133 -3.38 -4.59 4.40
N VAL A 134 -3.22 -5.47 3.40
CA VAL A 134 -4.18 -5.57 2.28
C VAL A 134 -5.54 -6.03 2.78
N LYS A 135 -5.56 -6.97 3.75
CA LYS A 135 -6.81 -7.42 4.36
C LYS A 135 -7.51 -6.28 5.11
N VAL A 136 -6.75 -5.51 5.90
CA VAL A 136 -7.28 -4.37 6.66
C VAL A 136 -7.83 -3.29 5.71
N TYR A 137 -7.11 -2.99 4.63
CA TYR A 137 -7.57 -2.10 3.57
C TYR A 137 -8.88 -2.58 2.92
N ASP A 138 -8.95 -3.84 2.51
CA ASP A 138 -10.16 -4.39 1.89
C ASP A 138 -11.34 -4.42 2.88
N GLU A 139 -11.09 -4.57 4.18
CA GLU A 139 -12.09 -4.44 5.25
C GLU A 139 -12.57 -2.99 5.39
N MET A 140 -11.70 -1.99 5.29
CA MET A 140 -12.07 -0.57 5.23
C MET A 140 -12.98 -0.28 4.02
N ILE A 141 -12.65 -0.80 2.84
CA ILE A 141 -13.52 -0.66 1.65
C ILE A 141 -14.90 -1.26 1.91
N LYS A 142 -14.97 -2.47 2.50
CA LYS A 142 -16.25 -3.11 2.88
C LYS A 142 -17.00 -2.31 3.94
N ALA A 143 -16.32 -1.77 4.94
CA ALA A 143 -16.92 -0.98 6.00
C ALA A 143 -17.64 0.26 5.45
N ARG A 144 -17.03 0.96 4.47
CA ARG A 144 -17.71 2.07 3.79
C ARG A 144 -18.99 1.63 3.09
N HIS A 145 -18.96 0.49 2.39
CA HIS A 145 -20.16 -0.04 1.73
C HIS A 145 -21.25 -0.41 2.74
N GLN A 146 -20.88 -1.06 3.86
CA GLN A 146 -21.84 -1.41 4.91
C GLN A 146 -22.43 -0.16 5.57
N TYR A 147 -21.62 0.84 5.85
CA TYR A 147 -22.08 2.11 6.40
C TYR A 147 -23.13 2.77 5.49
N ALA A 148 -22.83 2.90 4.20
CA ALA A 148 -23.75 3.48 3.21
C ALA A 148 -25.11 2.75 3.13
N HIS A 149 -25.16 1.46 3.47
CA HIS A 149 -26.38 0.65 3.41
C HIS A 149 -27.08 0.42 4.76
N ARG A 150 -26.36 0.45 5.89
CA ARG A 150 -26.85 -0.04 7.18
C ARG A 150 -26.52 0.85 8.38
N ASN A 151 -25.81 1.98 8.20
CA ASN A 151 -25.30 2.82 9.30
C ASN A 151 -24.53 2.02 10.37
N TYR A 152 -23.90 0.90 9.99
CA TYR A 152 -23.23 -0.03 10.90
C TYR A 152 -21.71 0.03 10.70
N TYR A 153 -20.96 -0.05 11.81
CA TYR A 153 -19.51 0.08 11.82
C TYR A 153 -18.87 -0.73 12.95
N ASN A 154 -17.71 -1.33 12.66
CA ASN A 154 -16.98 -2.17 13.61
C ASN A 154 -15.45 -2.02 13.50
N GLN A 155 -14.95 -0.94 12.89
CA GLN A 155 -13.50 -0.69 12.82
C GLN A 155 -13.07 0.32 13.87
N SER A 156 -11.82 0.25 14.33
CA SER A 156 -11.24 1.23 15.26
C SER A 156 -10.26 2.12 14.48
N TYR A 157 -10.04 3.36 14.90
CA TYR A 157 -8.98 4.21 14.30
C TYR A 157 -7.64 3.46 14.18
N GLN A 158 -7.34 2.55 15.10
CA GLN A 158 -6.11 1.76 15.14
C GLN A 158 -5.81 1.02 13.81
N GLU A 159 -6.84 0.61 13.07
CA GLU A 159 -6.72 -0.14 11.81
C GLU A 159 -6.53 0.76 10.57
N TYR A 160 -6.62 2.08 10.74
CA TYR A 160 -6.46 3.02 9.62
C TYR A 160 -5.02 3.23 9.24
N SER A 161 -4.08 3.02 10.16
CA SER A 161 -2.65 3.17 9.88
C SER A 161 -2.23 2.23 8.75
N GLU A 162 -2.61 0.95 8.83
CA GLU A 162 -2.32 -0.04 7.79
C GLU A 162 -3.03 0.27 6.47
N SER A 163 -4.27 0.74 6.54
CA SER A 163 -5.04 1.11 5.35
C SER A 163 -4.41 2.30 4.61
N ILE A 164 -3.92 3.30 5.34
CA ILE A 164 -3.23 4.47 4.79
C ILE A 164 -1.92 4.04 4.13
N GLU A 165 -1.15 3.13 4.72
CA GLU A 165 0.08 2.61 4.10
C GLU A 165 -0.20 1.87 2.78
N ILE A 166 -1.32 1.15 2.67
CA ILE A 166 -1.75 0.56 1.39
C ILE A 166 -2.15 1.63 0.39
N LEU A 167 -2.82 2.71 0.80
CA LEU A 167 -3.15 3.82 -0.10
C LEU A 167 -1.91 4.51 -0.67
N GLU A 168 -0.87 4.71 0.15
CA GLU A 168 0.43 5.25 -0.29
C GLU A 168 1.09 4.36 -1.32
N TYR A 169 1.06 3.06 -1.09
CA TYR A 169 1.58 2.08 -2.03
C TYR A 169 0.81 2.10 -3.36
N ILE A 170 -0.52 2.10 -3.32
CA ILE A 170 -1.35 2.12 -4.53
C ILE A 170 -1.15 3.42 -5.31
N LEU A 171 -1.05 4.56 -4.62
CA LEU A 171 -0.70 5.85 -5.24
C LEU A 171 0.63 5.74 -5.99
N TRP A 172 1.66 5.21 -5.33
CA TRP A 172 2.96 5.00 -5.94
C TRP A 172 2.90 4.07 -7.17
N GLU A 173 2.19 2.94 -7.09
CA GLU A 173 2.02 2.04 -8.24
C GLU A 173 1.29 2.74 -9.41
N CYS A 174 0.25 3.52 -9.13
CA CYS A 174 -0.49 4.26 -10.16
C CYS A 174 0.39 5.34 -10.82
N GLU A 175 1.14 6.12 -10.04
CA GLU A 175 2.06 7.13 -10.56
C GLU A 175 3.16 6.51 -11.42
N MET A 176 3.72 5.38 -10.99
CA MET A 176 4.71 4.64 -11.77
C MET A 176 4.09 4.06 -13.05
N PHE A 177 2.85 3.56 -12.98
CA PHE A 177 2.12 3.03 -14.13
C PHE A 177 1.89 4.10 -15.21
N ILE A 178 1.48 5.31 -14.80
CA ILE A 178 1.19 6.41 -15.73
C ILE A 178 2.48 7.03 -16.29
N ASN A 179 3.47 7.27 -15.44
CA ASN A 179 4.60 8.13 -15.78
C ASN A 179 5.85 7.37 -16.25
N ASP A 180 6.12 6.17 -15.73
CA ASP A 180 7.33 5.40 -16.06
C ASP A 180 7.15 3.88 -15.87
N LEU A 181 6.25 3.30 -16.66
CA LEU A 181 5.94 1.88 -16.63
C LEU A 181 7.18 1.00 -16.87
N ARG A 182 8.13 1.47 -17.70
CA ARG A 182 9.39 0.73 -17.97
C ARG A 182 10.26 0.63 -16.73
N LEU A 183 10.43 1.74 -15.99
CA LEU A 183 11.15 1.71 -14.73
C LEU A 183 10.44 0.81 -13.71
N ARG A 184 9.12 0.89 -13.64
CA ARG A 184 8.28 0.05 -12.78
C ARG A 184 8.53 -1.43 -13.05
N ASP A 185 8.52 -1.84 -14.32
CA ASP A 185 8.78 -3.22 -14.72
C ASP A 185 10.20 -3.68 -14.37
N ASN A 186 11.19 -2.79 -14.49
CA ASN A 186 12.55 -3.10 -14.08
C ASN A 186 12.66 -3.30 -12.56
N LEU A 187 11.98 -2.46 -11.77
CA LEU A 187 11.90 -2.65 -10.32
C LEU A 187 11.27 -4.01 -10.02
N VAL A 188 10.11 -4.33 -10.61
CA VAL A 188 9.40 -5.59 -10.39
C VAL A 188 10.28 -6.78 -10.72
N LYS A 189 11.04 -6.74 -11.82
CA LYS A 189 12.01 -7.79 -12.17
C LYS A 189 13.05 -7.99 -11.07
N ASP A 190 13.67 -6.91 -10.59
CA ASP A 190 14.67 -7.00 -9.52
C ASP A 190 14.04 -7.53 -8.20
N PHE A 191 12.82 -7.11 -7.86
CA PHE A 191 12.06 -7.64 -6.71
C PHE A 191 11.83 -9.15 -6.87
N THR A 192 11.33 -9.59 -8.03
CA THR A 192 11.07 -11.01 -8.32
C THR A 192 12.35 -11.84 -8.23
N VAL A 193 13.49 -11.35 -8.72
CA VAL A 193 14.77 -12.08 -8.58
C VAL A 193 15.12 -12.29 -7.12
N ILE A 194 14.99 -11.25 -6.28
CA ILE A 194 15.26 -11.37 -4.84
C ILE A 194 14.31 -12.38 -4.21
N ILE A 195 13.01 -12.24 -4.42
CA ILE A 195 11.97 -13.08 -3.80
C ILE A 195 12.12 -14.55 -4.22
N SER A 196 12.35 -14.83 -5.51
CA SER A 196 12.56 -16.20 -6.00
C SER A 196 13.80 -16.85 -5.39
N ASN A 197 14.91 -16.11 -5.26
CA ASN A 197 16.11 -16.62 -4.59
C ASN A 197 15.84 -16.89 -3.10
N CYS A 198 15.11 -16.01 -2.41
CA CYS A 198 14.69 -16.21 -1.02
C CYS A 198 13.84 -17.49 -0.86
N LYS A 199 12.89 -17.72 -1.77
CA LYS A 199 12.04 -18.93 -1.81
C LYS A 199 12.87 -20.20 -2.05
N ALA A 200 13.79 -20.18 -3.01
CA ALA A 200 14.67 -21.32 -3.31
C ALA A 200 15.52 -21.72 -2.08
N ILE A 201 16.09 -20.74 -1.40
CA ILE A 201 16.88 -20.95 -0.16
C ILE A 201 16.03 -21.53 0.97
N LYS A 202 14.80 -21.03 1.17
CA LYS A 202 13.90 -21.54 2.20
C LYS A 202 13.54 -23.02 2.02
N ARG A 203 13.25 -23.44 0.78
CA ARG A 203 12.86 -24.82 0.45
C ARG A 203 13.96 -25.87 0.72
N ASN A 204 15.22 -25.45 0.73
CA ASN A 204 16.36 -26.37 0.89
C ASN A 204 16.54 -26.83 2.35
N LYS A 205 16.70 -28.14 2.59
CA LYS A 205 16.78 -28.73 3.94
C LYS A 205 18.19 -28.67 4.60
N ILE A 206 19.19 -28.06 3.96
CA ILE A 206 20.60 -28.18 4.39
C ILE A 206 21.01 -27.03 5.33
N GLU A 207 20.93 -27.21 6.64
CA GLU A 207 21.18 -26.10 7.59
C GLU A 207 22.67 -25.72 7.78
N ALA A 208 23.61 -26.63 7.51
CA ALA A 208 25.03 -26.46 7.87
C ALA A 208 25.94 -25.95 6.74
N SER A 209 25.47 -25.89 5.50
CA SER A 209 26.32 -25.50 4.37
C SER A 209 26.45 -23.98 4.22
N ARG A 210 27.64 -23.53 3.79
CA ARG A 210 27.88 -22.16 3.35
C ARG A 210 27.09 -21.85 2.09
N ILE A 211 26.49 -20.66 2.03
CA ILE A 211 25.57 -20.29 0.94
C ILE A 211 26.27 -20.22 -0.41
N LYS A 212 27.51 -19.71 -0.48
CA LYS A 212 28.27 -19.67 -1.75
C LYS A 212 28.49 -21.06 -2.37
N ASN A 213 28.49 -22.11 -1.56
CA ASN A 213 28.77 -23.48 -2.02
C ASN A 213 27.49 -24.26 -2.33
N LEU A 214 26.31 -23.64 -2.19
CA LEU A 214 25.03 -24.27 -2.50
C LEU A 214 24.88 -24.43 -4.01
N LYS A 215 24.73 -25.68 -4.45
CA LYS A 215 24.17 -26.00 -5.77
C LYS A 215 22.67 -26.17 -5.57
N ILE A 216 21.93 -25.09 -5.78
CA ILE A 216 20.48 -25.08 -5.72
C ILE A 216 20.00 -24.66 -7.10
N ASP A 217 19.21 -25.52 -7.75
CA ASP A 217 18.48 -25.15 -8.95
C ASP A 217 17.63 -23.91 -8.62
N GLU A 218 17.65 -22.90 -9.50
CA GLU A 218 16.95 -21.61 -9.33
C GLU A 218 17.62 -20.58 -8.37
N PHE A 219 18.68 -20.92 -7.64
CA PHE A 219 19.45 -19.95 -6.84
C PHE A 219 20.66 -19.40 -7.62
N ASN A 220 20.74 -18.07 -7.75
CA ASN A 220 21.89 -17.39 -8.34
C ASN A 220 22.34 -16.22 -7.45
N LEU A 221 23.46 -16.42 -6.75
CA LEU A 221 24.03 -15.41 -5.85
C LEU A 221 24.47 -14.13 -6.60
N ALA A 222 24.97 -14.25 -7.83
CA ALA A 222 25.41 -13.10 -8.61
C ALA A 222 24.22 -12.21 -9.00
N ASP A 223 23.14 -12.83 -9.48
CA ASP A 223 21.90 -12.12 -9.85
C ASP A 223 21.21 -11.52 -8.62
N LEU A 224 21.19 -12.24 -7.50
CA LEU A 224 20.68 -11.74 -6.22
C LEU A 224 21.41 -10.46 -5.78
N LYS A 225 22.75 -10.48 -5.77
CA LYS A 225 23.58 -9.31 -5.39
C LYS A 225 23.41 -8.15 -6.38
N LYS A 226 23.33 -8.44 -7.68
CA LYS A 226 23.10 -7.44 -8.73
C LYS A 226 21.75 -6.73 -8.54
N SER A 227 20.67 -7.51 -8.40
CA SER A 227 19.31 -6.99 -8.21
C SER A 227 19.18 -6.19 -6.91
N ALA A 228 19.78 -6.68 -5.83
CA ALA A 228 19.82 -5.96 -4.55
C ALA A 228 20.53 -4.60 -4.68
N LYS A 229 21.66 -4.54 -5.39
CA LYS A 229 22.38 -3.30 -5.64
C LYS A 229 21.57 -2.32 -6.49
N ASN A 230 20.91 -2.81 -7.54
CA ASN A 230 20.04 -2.00 -8.39
C ASN A 230 18.90 -1.38 -7.57
N LEU A 231 18.17 -2.20 -6.81
CA LEU A 231 17.08 -1.73 -5.95
C LEU A 231 17.58 -0.75 -4.88
N LYS A 232 18.74 -0.99 -4.27
CA LYS A 232 19.30 -0.02 -3.31
C LYS A 232 19.60 1.33 -3.94
N ASN A 233 20.10 1.37 -5.17
CA ASN A 233 20.37 2.63 -5.87
C ASN A 233 19.08 3.38 -6.20
N LEU A 234 18.01 2.65 -6.48
CA LEU A 234 16.71 3.22 -6.86
C LEU A 234 15.81 3.54 -5.66
N LYS A 235 16.00 2.87 -4.51
CA LYS A 235 15.07 2.97 -3.37
C LYS A 235 14.88 4.41 -2.91
N HIS A 236 15.98 5.16 -2.75
CA HIS A 236 15.95 6.53 -2.23
C HIS A 236 15.13 7.49 -3.08
N LYS A 237 15.05 7.23 -4.40
CA LYS A 237 14.31 8.07 -5.33
C LYS A 237 12.86 7.64 -5.50
N HIS A 238 12.57 6.35 -5.34
CA HIS A 238 11.30 5.79 -5.81
C HIS A 238 10.41 5.23 -4.69
N PHE A 239 10.94 4.57 -3.66
CA PHE A 239 10.08 3.84 -2.71
C PHE A 239 10.63 3.82 -1.27
N HIS A 240 11.61 4.66 -0.93
CA HIS A 240 12.18 4.70 0.41
C HIS A 240 11.19 5.17 1.48
N ASP A 241 10.35 6.15 1.13
CA ASP A 241 9.41 6.79 2.04
C ASP A 241 8.11 6.00 2.22
N LEU A 242 7.98 4.85 1.53
CA LEU A 242 6.84 3.96 1.66
C LEU A 242 7.10 2.99 2.83
N ASN A 243 6.37 3.19 3.93
CA ASN A 243 6.51 2.36 5.13
C ASN A 243 6.29 0.86 4.87
N ILE A 244 5.42 0.52 3.90
CA ILE A 244 5.16 -0.86 3.50
C ILE A 244 6.43 -1.60 3.03
N PHE A 245 7.43 -0.87 2.56
CA PHE A 245 8.72 -1.42 2.11
C PHE A 245 9.81 -1.30 3.18
N LYS A 246 9.54 -0.82 4.40
CA LYS A 246 10.56 -0.57 5.43
C LYS A 246 11.37 -1.83 5.78
N ASP A 247 10.69 -2.94 6.03
CA ASP A 247 11.35 -4.22 6.35
C ASP A 247 12.14 -4.76 5.16
N PHE A 248 11.61 -4.60 3.94
CA PHE A 248 12.32 -4.95 2.72
C PHE A 248 13.57 -4.10 2.51
N ASN A 249 13.48 -2.79 2.74
CA ASN A 249 14.59 -1.85 2.65
C ASN A 249 15.71 -2.17 3.66
N SER A 250 15.33 -2.52 4.90
CA SER A 250 16.27 -3.00 5.92
C SER A 250 16.98 -4.27 5.45
N PHE A 251 16.23 -5.21 4.89
CA PHE A 251 16.83 -6.42 4.34
C PHE A 251 17.74 -6.17 3.15
N LEU A 252 17.38 -5.27 2.22
CA LEU A 252 18.24 -4.94 1.09
C LEU A 252 19.61 -4.44 1.56
N ASP A 253 19.61 -3.61 2.62
CA ASP A 253 20.86 -3.10 3.21
C ASP A 253 21.70 -4.21 3.82
N GLU A 254 21.08 -5.14 4.56
CA GLU A 254 21.75 -6.34 5.08
C GLU A 254 22.27 -7.24 3.95
N LEU A 255 21.44 -7.50 2.94
CA LEU A 255 21.73 -8.40 1.83
C LEU A 255 23.00 -8.00 1.09
N ILE A 256 23.25 -6.70 0.95
CA ILE A 256 24.42 -6.17 0.24
C ILE A 256 25.70 -6.39 1.02
N ILE A 257 25.68 -6.26 2.35
CA ILE A 257 26.87 -6.40 3.20
C ILE A 257 27.20 -7.85 3.56
N ILE A 258 26.25 -8.79 3.43
CA ILE A 258 26.47 -10.21 3.76
C ILE A 258 27.61 -10.83 2.93
N ASP A 259 28.59 -11.44 3.61
CA ASP A 259 29.60 -12.30 3.00
C ASP A 259 29.13 -13.77 3.00
N PHE A 260 28.54 -14.18 1.89
CA PHE A 260 28.01 -15.52 1.67
C PHE A 260 29.07 -16.65 1.69
N ARG A 261 30.37 -16.31 1.79
CA ARG A 261 31.45 -17.29 2.05
C ARG A 261 31.53 -17.68 3.54
N LYS A 262 31.02 -16.82 4.43
CA LYS A 262 31.06 -17.01 5.88
C LYS A 262 29.69 -17.34 6.45
N GLU A 263 28.63 -16.85 5.81
CA GLU A 263 27.24 -17.06 6.23
C GLU A 263 26.77 -18.52 6.00
N THR A 264 26.12 -19.11 7.02
CA THR A 264 25.44 -20.41 6.91
C THR A 264 24.01 -20.26 6.39
N LEU A 265 23.45 -21.33 5.82
CA LEU A 265 22.05 -21.32 5.38
C LEU A 265 21.09 -21.00 6.53
N LYS A 266 21.37 -21.51 7.74
CA LYS A 266 20.56 -21.27 8.93
C LYS A 266 20.50 -19.79 9.28
N ASP A 267 21.65 -19.11 9.32
CA ASP A 267 21.72 -17.68 9.67
C ASP A 267 20.97 -16.82 8.66
N PHE A 268 21.14 -17.13 7.37
CA PHE A 268 20.45 -16.39 6.31
C PHE A 268 18.93 -16.67 6.28
N LYS A 269 18.49 -17.90 6.55
CA LYS A 269 17.06 -18.22 6.68
C LYS A 269 16.37 -17.44 7.80
N ILE A 270 17.06 -17.21 8.92
CA ILE A 270 16.54 -16.36 10.00
C ILE A 270 16.30 -14.93 9.48
N LYS A 271 17.22 -14.40 8.68
CA LYS A 271 17.10 -13.08 8.04
C LYS A 271 15.98 -13.05 6.98
N LEU A 272 15.78 -14.13 6.23
CA LEU A 272 14.74 -14.25 5.19
C LEU A 272 13.30 -14.37 5.69
N ARG A 273 13.08 -14.74 6.96
CA ARG A 273 11.72 -14.97 7.49
C ARG A 273 10.83 -13.74 7.45
N LYS A 274 11.37 -12.53 7.26
CA LYS A 274 10.61 -11.27 7.31
C LYS A 274 9.99 -10.79 5.97
N ILE A 275 10.29 -11.42 4.83
CA ILE A 275 10.05 -10.80 3.50
C ILE A 275 9.12 -11.59 2.59
N ASP A 276 9.27 -12.91 2.61
CA ASP A 276 8.62 -13.81 1.67
C ASP A 276 7.09 -13.82 1.78
N ASP A 277 6.55 -13.48 2.95
CA ASP A 277 5.11 -13.53 3.19
C ASP A 277 4.40 -12.29 2.60
N TYR A 278 5.16 -11.25 2.25
CA TYR A 278 4.63 -9.90 1.97
C TYR A 278 4.78 -9.45 0.51
N PHE A 279 5.71 -10.05 -0.24
CA PHE A 279 5.97 -9.67 -1.63
C PHE A 279 5.83 -10.87 -2.59
N ARG A 280 5.37 -10.61 -3.81
CA ARG A 280 5.06 -11.66 -4.82
C ARG A 280 6.30 -12.17 -5.55
#